data_AF-A0A4V2RRQ6-F1
#
_entry.id   AF-A0A4V2RRQ6-F1
#
_cell.length_a   1.000
_cell.length_b   1.000
_cell.length_c   1.000
_cell.angle_alpha   90.00
_cell.angle_beta   90.00
_cell.angle_gamma   90.00
#
_symmetry.space_group_name_H-M   'P 1'
#
loop_
_entity.id
_entity.type
_entity.pdbx_description
1 polymer ?
#
loop_
_entity_poly.entity_id
_entity_poly.type
_entity_poly.pdbx_seq_one_letter_code
_entity_poly.pdbx_strand_id
1 'polypeptide(L)'
;MRQKQAEFTYMRGIAILLIVAGHSVYNSGEGFPLMLENLVRGGTALFVFISGYFFHRVFYPRFEYQGFMRSKIRNVLLPFLWVSLAGLMLLLVEWYGLQGHAVSQLLLDVWYTVRNGYVLFPHWYVPFIMLVFALSPVFLFYIHLSRSWRMTLLLLSMLISILLHRPIGNVNVLQSLLYFTPFYLLGMLYSQEQAVVKRLTVALNILAWLGLFVSLWVQTNIEGHVGNYHKDALSYGGIDWQFVQKFCLCILVLKGCEILARCGEFPWLERVADMSFAIFFLHPIFSMLFADACKLLHFKLAPGSALTSIALSVGIFLLLLYGSIWLADVIKKGLGDRSRQWIGW
;
A
#
# COMPACT_ATOMS: atom_id res chain seq x y z
N MET A 1 17.01 3.65 21.98
CA MET A 1 15.78 4.24 21.38
C MET A 1 15.92 4.51 19.88
N ARG A 2 17.05 5.06 19.40
CA ARG A 2 17.31 5.30 17.96
C ARG A 2 17.21 4.06 17.06
N GLN A 3 17.83 2.94 17.46
CA GLN A 3 17.82 1.72 16.64
C GLN A 3 16.39 1.23 16.32
N LYS A 4 15.46 1.33 17.28
CA LYS A 4 14.06 0.89 17.14
C LYS A 4 13.20 1.73 16.19
N GLN A 5 13.63 2.95 15.89
CA GLN A 5 12.99 3.79 14.89
C GLN A 5 13.53 3.49 13.48
N ALA A 6 14.74 2.94 13.39
CA ALA A 6 15.36 2.60 12.12
C ALA A 6 14.64 1.42 11.44
N GLU A 7 14.28 0.33 12.15
CA GLU A 7 13.60 -0.79 11.49
C GLU A 7 12.25 -0.40 10.88
N PHE A 8 11.45 0.45 11.54
CA PHE A 8 10.18 0.93 10.99
C PHE A 8 10.36 1.98 9.90
N THR A 9 11.47 2.73 9.93
CA THR A 9 11.86 3.61 8.82
C THR A 9 12.20 2.78 7.59
N TYR A 10 13.04 1.76 7.74
CA TYR A 10 13.40 0.84 6.65
C TYR A 10 12.18 0.07 6.14
N MET A 11 11.31 -0.39 7.04
CA MET A 11 10.07 -1.09 6.66
C MET A 11 9.14 -0.19 5.84
N ARG A 12 9.05 1.10 6.18
CA ARG A 12 8.31 2.10 5.38
C ARG A 12 8.92 2.28 3.99
N GLY A 13 10.24 2.34 3.88
CA GLY A 13 10.96 2.37 2.61
C GLY A 13 10.69 1.12 1.77
N ILE A 14 10.81 -0.07 2.34
CA ILE A 14 10.55 -1.34 1.66
C ILE A 14 9.07 -1.46 1.26
N ALA A 15 8.14 -1.02 2.11
CA ALA A 15 6.71 -1.06 1.82
C ALA A 15 6.36 -0.22 0.58
N ILE A 16 6.91 0.99 0.45
CA ILE A 16 6.66 1.80 -0.75
C ILE A 16 7.31 1.21 -2.01
N LEU A 17 8.52 0.64 -1.89
CA LEU A 17 9.16 -0.08 -3.00
C LEU A 17 8.30 -1.26 -3.48
N LEU A 18 7.74 -2.05 -2.56
CA LEU A 18 6.85 -3.16 -2.90
C LEU A 18 5.54 -2.70 -3.56
N ILE A 19 4.96 -1.57 -3.13
CA ILE A 19 3.77 -1.01 -3.78
C ILE A 19 4.06 -0.60 -5.22
N VAL A 20 5.14 0.15 -5.45
CA VAL A 20 5.51 0.58 -6.80
C VAL A 20 5.85 -0.64 -7.66
N ALA A 21 6.59 -1.61 -7.13
CA ALA A 21 6.90 -2.85 -7.83
C ALA A 21 5.64 -3.64 -8.22
N GLY A 22 4.64 -3.72 -7.33
CA GLY A 22 3.36 -4.39 -7.62
C GLY A 22 2.56 -3.72 -8.75
N HIS A 23 2.70 -2.41 -8.91
CA HIS A 23 2.13 -1.63 -10.01
C HIS A 23 3.00 -1.56 -11.26
N SER A 24 4.20 -2.16 -11.22
CA SER A 24 5.14 -2.17 -12.35
C SER A 24 5.16 -3.51 -13.08
N VAL A 25 4.41 -4.52 -12.61
CA VAL A 25 4.36 -5.84 -13.25
C VAL A 25 3.75 -5.74 -14.65
N TYR A 26 4.56 -6.06 -15.66
CA TYR A 26 4.19 -6.14 -17.07
C TYR A 26 3.99 -7.61 -17.50
N ASN A 27 3.07 -7.87 -18.43
CA ASN A 27 2.66 -9.23 -18.86
C ASN A 27 2.29 -10.17 -17.70
N SER A 28 1.48 -9.65 -16.78
CA SER A 28 0.83 -10.44 -15.73
C SER A 28 0.05 -11.60 -16.35
N GLY A 29 0.27 -12.83 -15.86
CA GLY A 29 -0.36 -14.03 -16.41
C GLY A 29 0.17 -14.53 -17.77
N GLU A 30 0.93 -13.71 -18.50
CA GLU A 30 1.32 -13.98 -19.91
C GLU A 30 2.84 -14.00 -20.14
N GLY A 31 3.63 -13.99 -19.07
CA GLY A 31 5.09 -14.08 -19.15
C GLY A 31 5.79 -13.80 -17.83
N PHE A 32 5.24 -12.92 -16.98
CA PHE A 32 5.82 -12.66 -15.67
C PHE A 32 5.65 -13.87 -14.72
N PRO A 33 6.67 -14.27 -13.93
CA PRO A 33 6.55 -15.43 -13.05
C PRO A 33 5.44 -15.26 -12.00
N LEU A 34 4.44 -16.14 -12.02
CA LEU A 34 3.22 -16.00 -11.21
C LEU A 34 3.49 -15.95 -9.70
N MET A 35 4.40 -16.79 -9.20
CA MET A 35 4.77 -16.77 -7.78
C MET A 35 5.43 -15.44 -7.38
N LEU A 36 6.26 -14.87 -8.27
CA LEU A 36 6.88 -13.56 -8.01
C LEU A 36 5.82 -12.45 -8.05
N GLU A 37 4.86 -12.53 -8.97
CA GLU A 37 3.75 -11.59 -9.04
C GLU A 37 2.91 -11.61 -7.76
N ASN A 38 2.50 -12.80 -7.32
CA ASN A 38 1.76 -12.99 -6.07
C ASN A 38 2.56 -12.52 -4.86
N LEU A 39 3.90 -12.65 -4.88
CA LEU A 39 4.78 -12.12 -3.85
C LEU A 39 4.81 -10.59 -3.80
N VAL A 40 4.92 -9.93 -4.95
CA VAL A 40 5.14 -8.48 -5.03
C VAL A 40 3.83 -7.69 -4.93
N ARG A 41 2.71 -8.20 -5.46
CA ARG A 41 1.39 -7.54 -5.34
C ARG A 41 0.90 -7.53 -3.89
N GLY A 42 -0.03 -6.62 -3.54
CA GLY A 42 -0.64 -6.59 -2.21
C GLY A 42 0.20 -5.92 -1.11
N GLY A 43 1.18 -5.08 -1.47
CA GLY A 43 2.05 -4.38 -0.50
C GLY A 43 1.34 -3.45 0.50
N THR A 44 0.07 -3.10 0.27
CA THR A 44 -0.71 -2.22 1.15
C THR A 44 -0.78 -2.71 2.61
N ALA A 45 -0.79 -4.02 2.84
CA ALA A 45 -0.82 -4.61 4.18
C ALA A 45 0.33 -4.10 5.07
N LEU A 46 1.53 -3.93 4.50
CA LEU A 46 2.70 -3.42 5.22
C LEU A 46 2.48 -1.97 5.68
N PHE A 47 1.92 -1.10 4.83
CA PHE A 47 1.60 0.27 5.22
C PHE A 47 0.56 0.33 6.34
N VAL A 48 -0.46 -0.54 6.31
CA VAL A 48 -1.47 -0.58 7.37
C VAL A 48 -0.86 -1.08 8.69
N PHE A 49 0.00 -2.10 8.64
CA PHE A 49 0.75 -2.57 9.80
C PHE A 49 1.65 -1.48 10.40
N ILE A 50 2.42 -0.77 9.56
CA ILE A 50 3.26 0.36 9.98
C ILE A 50 2.42 1.46 10.63
N SER A 51 1.25 1.77 10.04
CA SER A 51 0.33 2.79 10.56
C SER A 51 -0.17 2.42 11.97
N GLY A 52 -0.56 1.16 12.19
CA GLY A 52 -0.98 0.66 13.49
C GLY A 52 0.15 0.74 14.55
N TYR A 53 1.37 0.38 14.16
CA TYR A 53 2.54 0.54 15.02
C TYR A 53 2.74 2.00 15.44
N PHE A 54 2.76 2.93 14.48
CA PHE A 54 2.95 4.36 14.78
C PHE A 54 1.79 4.95 15.59
N PHE A 55 0.56 4.49 15.37
CA PHE A 55 -0.57 4.89 16.18
C PHE A 55 -0.32 4.62 17.66
N HIS A 56 0.01 3.38 18.04
CA HIS A 56 0.31 3.05 19.43
C HIS A 56 1.63 3.68 19.93
N ARG A 57 2.69 3.66 19.12
CA ARG A 57 4.03 4.05 19.59
C ARG A 57 4.21 5.57 19.70
N VAL A 58 3.60 6.35 18.81
CA VAL A 58 3.88 7.79 18.63
C VAL A 58 2.67 8.67 18.92
N PHE A 59 1.47 8.25 18.54
CA PHE A 59 0.26 9.08 18.67
C PHE A 59 -0.48 8.82 19.99
N TYR A 60 -0.60 7.57 20.41
CA TYR A 60 -1.33 7.18 21.63
C TYR A 60 -0.86 7.90 22.91
N PRO A 61 0.45 8.05 23.21
CA PRO A 61 0.90 8.70 24.47
C PRO A 61 0.47 10.16 24.63
N ARG A 62 0.06 10.82 23.55
CA ARG A 62 -0.30 12.25 23.48
C ARG A 62 -1.55 12.46 22.63
N PHE A 63 -2.46 11.49 22.67
CA PHE A 63 -3.58 11.46 21.75
C PHE A 63 -4.61 12.55 22.08
N GLU A 64 -4.85 13.42 21.12
CA GLU A 64 -5.94 14.38 21.12
C GLU A 64 -6.62 14.29 19.74
N TYR A 65 -7.90 13.94 19.73
CA TYR A 65 -8.60 13.52 18.51
C TYR A 65 -8.63 14.63 17.45
N GLN A 66 -8.95 15.87 17.84
CA GLN A 66 -9.08 16.99 16.92
C GLN A 66 -7.74 17.32 16.27
N GLY A 67 -6.67 17.41 17.06
CA GLY A 67 -5.31 17.67 16.62
C GLY A 67 -4.76 16.53 15.76
N PHE A 68 -5.06 15.29 16.12
CA PHE A 68 -4.73 14.12 15.30
C PHE A 68 -5.40 14.21 13.93
N MET A 69 -6.73 14.40 13.88
CA MET A 69 -7.48 14.46 12.62
C MET A 69 -7.08 15.68 11.78
N ARG A 70 -6.89 16.85 12.38
CA ARG A 70 -6.41 18.06 11.68
C ARG A 70 -5.05 17.81 11.02
N SER A 71 -4.16 17.10 11.70
CA SER A 71 -2.87 16.70 11.13
C SER A 71 -3.02 15.74 9.95
N LYS A 72 -3.92 14.75 10.02
CA LYS A 72 -4.17 13.81 8.92
C LYS A 72 -4.82 14.48 7.72
N ILE A 73 -5.76 15.39 7.95
CA ILE A 73 -6.35 16.20 6.87
C ILE A 73 -5.25 17.00 6.16
N ARG A 74 -4.42 17.73 6.91
CA ARG A 74 -3.38 18.59 6.35
C ARG A 74 -2.29 17.82 5.60
N ASN A 75 -1.90 16.65 6.10
CA ASN A 75 -0.70 15.94 5.65
C ASN A 75 -1.00 14.68 4.81
N VAL A 76 -2.26 14.27 4.68
CA VAL A 76 -2.66 13.08 3.92
C VAL A 76 -3.80 13.42 2.96
N LEU A 77 -4.91 13.97 3.47
CA LEU A 77 -6.08 14.26 2.64
C LEU A 77 -5.83 15.40 1.65
N LEU A 78 -5.23 16.52 2.09
CA LEU A 78 -4.94 17.65 1.19
C LEU A 78 -3.98 17.26 0.05
N PRO A 79 -2.83 16.59 0.32
CA PRO A 79 -1.98 16.09 -0.76
C PRO A 79 -2.73 15.19 -1.74
N PHE A 80 -3.56 14.28 -1.23
CA PHE A 80 -4.39 13.42 -2.07
C PHE A 80 -5.33 14.22 -2.98
N LEU A 81 -6.00 15.25 -2.47
CA LEU A 81 -6.91 16.08 -3.26
C LEU A 81 -6.16 16.86 -4.36
N TRP A 82 -5.00 17.45 -4.03
CA TRP A 82 -4.19 18.17 -5.01
C TRP A 82 -3.65 17.27 -6.12
N VAL A 83 -3.12 16.11 -5.76
CA VAL A 83 -2.59 15.16 -6.74
C VAL A 83 -3.72 14.49 -7.54
N SER A 84 -4.89 14.23 -6.92
CA SER A 84 -6.07 13.74 -7.65
C SER A 84 -6.57 14.75 -8.66
N LEU A 85 -6.59 16.05 -8.30
CA LEU A 85 -6.94 17.11 -9.23
C LEU A 85 -5.96 17.16 -10.41
N ALA A 86 -4.65 17.12 -10.13
CA ALA A 86 -3.63 17.06 -11.19
C ALA A 86 -3.81 15.83 -12.09
N GLY A 87 -4.05 14.65 -11.51
CA GLY A 87 -4.33 13.43 -12.26
C GLY A 87 -5.58 13.53 -13.14
N LEU A 88 -6.65 14.15 -12.63
CA LEU A 88 -7.88 14.36 -13.39
C LEU A 88 -7.67 15.31 -14.56
N MET A 89 -6.86 16.36 -14.39
CA MET A 89 -6.50 17.26 -15.48
C MET A 89 -5.71 16.53 -16.58
N LEU A 90 -4.81 15.62 -16.21
CA LEU A 90 -4.08 14.79 -17.19
C LEU A 90 -5.03 13.85 -17.95
N LEU A 91 -5.96 13.20 -17.25
CA LEU A 91 -7.00 12.37 -17.88
C LEU A 91 -7.87 13.17 -18.86
N LEU A 92 -8.25 14.39 -18.50
CA LEU A 92 -9.03 15.26 -19.41
C LEU A 92 -8.24 15.59 -20.69
N VAL A 93 -6.94 15.84 -20.57
CA VAL A 93 -6.06 16.05 -21.74
C VAL A 93 -5.97 14.77 -22.58
N GLU A 94 -5.88 13.60 -21.95
CA GLU A 94 -5.86 12.31 -22.64
C GLU A 94 -7.18 12.05 -23.40
N TRP A 95 -8.32 12.14 -22.72
CA TRP A 95 -9.64 11.85 -23.28
C TRP A 95 -10.00 12.81 -24.42
N TYR A 96 -9.73 14.10 -24.24
CA TYR A 96 -10.01 15.08 -25.27
C TYR A 96 -8.98 15.04 -26.41
N GLY A 97 -7.70 15.08 -26.07
CA GLY A 97 -6.61 15.27 -27.03
C GLY A 97 -6.16 13.99 -27.75
N LEU A 98 -6.13 12.85 -27.06
CA LEU A 98 -5.69 11.58 -27.64
C LEU A 98 -6.85 10.69 -28.07
N GLN A 99 -7.95 10.68 -27.32
CA GLN A 99 -9.10 9.80 -27.59
C GLN A 99 -10.24 10.51 -28.36
N GLY A 100 -10.20 11.85 -28.46
CA GLY A 100 -11.18 12.62 -29.23
C GLY A 100 -12.60 12.61 -28.64
N HIS A 101 -12.74 12.42 -27.32
CA HIS A 101 -14.05 12.42 -26.67
C HIS A 101 -14.74 13.78 -26.78
N ALA A 102 -16.03 13.76 -27.13
CA ALA A 102 -16.87 14.96 -27.14
C ALA A 102 -17.09 15.49 -25.72
N VAL A 103 -17.41 16.79 -25.57
CA VAL A 103 -17.60 17.45 -24.26
C VAL A 103 -18.64 16.74 -23.37
N SER A 104 -19.73 16.25 -23.96
CA SER A 104 -20.76 15.49 -23.23
C SER A 104 -20.21 14.17 -22.66
N GLN A 105 -19.32 13.49 -23.40
CA GLN A 105 -18.64 12.28 -22.95
C GLN A 105 -17.63 12.59 -21.84
N LEU A 106 -16.88 13.71 -21.93
CA LEU A 106 -15.93 14.11 -20.90
C LEU A 106 -16.61 14.29 -19.53
N LEU A 107 -17.80 14.88 -19.48
CA LEU A 107 -18.56 15.02 -18.22
C LEU A 107 -18.94 13.66 -17.63
N LEU A 108 -19.30 12.69 -18.48
CA LEU A 108 -19.56 11.33 -18.05
C LEU A 108 -18.28 10.68 -17.52
N ASP A 109 -17.17 10.76 -18.25
CA ASP A 109 -15.89 10.17 -17.84
C ASP A 109 -15.43 10.73 -16.48
N VAL A 110 -15.51 12.05 -16.28
CA VAL A 110 -15.23 12.70 -14.99
C VAL A 110 -16.11 12.12 -13.89
N TRP A 111 -17.42 11.99 -14.12
CA TRP A 111 -18.34 11.42 -13.14
C TRP A 111 -17.97 9.96 -12.81
N TYR A 112 -17.75 9.12 -13.82
CA TYR A 112 -17.39 7.71 -13.66
C TYR A 112 -16.07 7.52 -12.92
N THR A 113 -15.10 8.43 -13.09
CA THR A 113 -13.84 8.44 -12.35
C THR A 113 -14.03 8.90 -10.91
N VAL A 114 -14.65 10.07 -10.69
CA VAL A 114 -14.70 10.69 -9.35
C VAL A 114 -15.69 10.03 -8.41
N ARG A 115 -16.79 9.44 -8.92
CA ARG A 115 -17.86 8.83 -8.09
C ARG A 115 -17.37 7.74 -7.13
N ASN A 116 -16.24 7.09 -7.44
CA ASN A 116 -15.66 6.04 -6.60
C ASN A 116 -14.82 6.58 -5.43
N GLY A 117 -14.67 7.91 -5.33
CA GLY A 117 -13.96 8.58 -4.23
C GLY A 117 -12.44 8.69 -4.41
N TYR A 118 -11.90 8.34 -5.58
CA TYR A 118 -10.50 8.53 -5.95
C TYR A 118 -10.36 8.65 -7.48
N VAL A 119 -9.31 9.34 -7.95
CA VAL A 119 -9.04 9.52 -9.39
C VAL A 119 -8.01 8.52 -9.89
N LEU A 120 -6.84 8.49 -9.26
CA LEU A 120 -5.76 7.59 -9.62
C LEU A 120 -5.92 6.27 -8.87
N PHE A 121 -5.84 5.12 -9.57
CA PHE A 121 -6.20 3.82 -9.01
C PHE A 121 -5.61 3.55 -7.62
N PRO A 122 -4.30 3.70 -7.35
CA PRO A 122 -3.74 3.38 -6.02
C PRO A 122 -4.28 4.25 -4.88
N HIS A 123 -4.88 5.41 -5.19
CA HIS A 123 -5.34 6.38 -4.19
C HIS A 123 -6.61 5.97 -3.45
N TRP A 124 -7.28 4.86 -3.82
CA TRP A 124 -8.37 4.26 -3.02
C TRP A 124 -7.96 4.07 -1.54
N TYR A 125 -6.66 3.91 -1.27
CA TYR A 125 -6.10 3.81 0.07
C TYR A 125 -6.40 5.04 0.94
N VAL A 126 -6.48 6.25 0.37
CA VAL A 126 -6.66 7.48 1.17
C VAL A 126 -8.04 7.56 1.82
N PRO A 127 -9.16 7.39 1.11
CA PRO A 127 -10.47 7.27 1.74
C PRO A 127 -10.50 6.21 2.86
N PHE A 128 -9.91 5.04 2.60
CA PHE A 128 -9.80 3.96 3.58
C PHE A 128 -9.00 4.36 4.83
N ILE A 129 -7.77 4.87 4.69
CA ILE A 129 -6.93 5.18 5.85
C ILE A 129 -7.47 6.39 6.63
N MET A 130 -8.14 7.33 5.96
CA MET A 130 -8.83 8.43 6.64
C MET A 130 -9.98 7.93 7.52
N LEU A 131 -10.70 6.89 7.09
CA LEU A 131 -11.70 6.22 7.92
C LEU A 131 -11.07 5.50 9.12
N VAL A 132 -9.95 4.80 8.91
CA VAL A 132 -9.18 4.21 10.03
C VAL A 132 -8.75 5.28 11.04
N PHE A 133 -8.30 6.44 10.57
CA PHE A 133 -7.94 7.56 11.45
C PHE A 133 -9.14 8.13 12.20
N ALA A 134 -10.28 8.30 11.54
CA ALA A 134 -11.52 8.73 12.19
C ALA A 134 -12.00 7.74 13.27
N LEU A 135 -11.77 6.44 13.07
CA LEU A 135 -12.07 5.38 14.04
C LEU A 135 -11.01 5.20 15.13
N SER A 136 -10.06 6.13 15.26
CA SER A 136 -9.05 6.14 16.33
C SER A 136 -9.62 5.91 17.75
N PRO A 137 -10.80 6.43 18.17
CA PRO A 137 -11.37 6.13 19.48
C PRO A 137 -11.68 4.63 19.70
N VAL A 138 -12.08 3.91 18.64
CA VAL A 138 -12.32 2.45 18.70
C VAL A 138 -10.99 1.72 18.92
N PHE A 139 -9.92 2.16 18.26
CA PHE A 139 -8.60 1.56 18.43
C PHE A 139 -7.97 1.90 19.79
N LEU A 140 -8.32 3.03 20.41
CA LEU A 140 -7.97 3.30 21.80
C LEU A 140 -8.64 2.30 22.74
N PHE A 141 -9.92 2.01 22.55
CA PHE A 141 -10.60 0.96 23.33
C PHE A 141 -9.87 -0.38 23.20
N TYR A 142 -9.49 -0.78 21.97
CA TYR A 142 -8.70 -2.00 21.73
C TYR A 142 -7.39 -2.04 22.54
N ILE A 143 -6.65 -0.93 22.58
CA ILE A 143 -5.36 -0.83 23.31
C ILE A 143 -5.54 -1.16 24.80
N HIS A 144 -6.65 -0.73 25.41
CA HIS A 144 -6.95 -0.89 26.84
C HIS A 144 -7.55 -2.25 27.22
N LEU A 145 -7.92 -3.09 26.25
CA LEU A 145 -8.44 -4.43 26.54
C LEU A 145 -7.39 -5.33 27.19
N SER A 146 -7.84 -6.40 27.85
CA SER A 146 -6.92 -7.45 28.30
C SER A 146 -6.22 -8.11 27.10
N ARG A 147 -5.03 -8.70 27.34
CA ARG A 147 -4.27 -9.38 26.27
C ARG A 147 -5.13 -10.44 25.57
N SER A 148 -5.90 -11.23 26.31
CA SER A 148 -6.78 -12.26 25.74
C SER A 148 -7.79 -11.66 24.77
N TRP A 149 -8.46 -10.57 25.15
CA TRP A 149 -9.41 -9.88 24.27
C TRP A 149 -8.75 -9.28 23.03
N ARG A 150 -7.57 -8.67 23.17
CA ARG A 150 -6.81 -8.15 22.02
C ARG A 150 -6.47 -9.25 21.02
N MET A 151 -6.07 -10.42 21.50
CA MET A 151 -5.77 -11.59 20.67
C MET A 151 -7.03 -12.14 20.01
N THR A 152 -8.13 -12.28 20.76
CA THR A 152 -9.42 -12.75 20.23
C THR A 152 -9.92 -11.84 19.12
N LEU A 153 -9.90 -10.52 19.31
CA LEU A 153 -10.33 -9.56 18.28
C LEU A 153 -9.43 -9.58 17.05
N LEU A 154 -8.11 -9.73 17.24
CA LEU A 154 -7.18 -9.90 16.11
C LEU A 154 -7.56 -11.16 15.31
N LEU A 155 -7.70 -12.32 15.97
CA LEU A 155 -8.04 -13.58 15.30
C LEU A 155 -9.40 -13.53 14.60
N LEU A 156 -10.43 -12.95 15.24
CA LEU A 156 -11.75 -12.77 14.63
C LEU A 156 -11.67 -11.85 13.40
N SER A 157 -10.94 -10.73 13.49
CA SER A 157 -10.77 -9.82 12.37
C SER A 157 -10.00 -10.48 11.20
N MET A 158 -9.02 -11.34 11.50
CA MET A 158 -8.29 -12.12 10.49
C MET A 158 -9.24 -13.08 9.78
N LEU A 159 -10.07 -13.82 10.52
CA LEU A 159 -11.06 -14.73 9.95
C LEU A 159 -12.03 -13.98 9.03
N ILE A 160 -12.54 -12.82 9.49
CA ILE A 160 -13.39 -11.95 8.66
C ILE A 160 -12.67 -11.57 7.38
N SER A 161 -11.41 -11.12 7.46
CA SER A 161 -10.66 -10.65 6.28
C SER A 161 -10.39 -11.76 5.27
N ILE A 162 -10.05 -12.96 5.75
CA ILE A 162 -9.82 -14.16 4.91
C ILE A 162 -11.07 -14.54 4.12
N LEU A 163 -12.26 -14.37 4.71
CA LEU A 163 -13.54 -14.70 4.08
C LEU A 163 -14.16 -13.53 3.30
N LEU A 164 -13.80 -12.29 3.65
CA LEU A 164 -14.38 -11.06 3.08
C LEU A 164 -13.69 -10.65 1.77
N HIS A 165 -12.36 -10.82 1.72
CA HIS A 165 -11.47 -10.34 0.65
C HIS A 165 -11.55 -8.81 0.43
N ARG A 166 -10.79 -8.30 -0.53
CA ARG A 166 -10.82 -6.89 -0.91
C ARG A 166 -12.06 -6.59 -1.77
N PRO A 167 -12.58 -5.36 -1.77
CA PRO A 167 -13.68 -5.00 -2.65
C PRO A 167 -13.24 -4.96 -4.10
N ILE A 168 -14.14 -5.26 -5.04
CA ILE A 168 -13.89 -5.09 -6.47
C ILE A 168 -13.49 -3.64 -6.74
N GLY A 169 -12.34 -3.45 -7.41
CA GLY A 169 -11.74 -2.13 -7.65
C GLY A 169 -11.38 -1.34 -6.39
N ASN A 170 -11.39 -1.95 -5.20
CA ASN A 170 -11.25 -1.29 -3.90
C ASN A 170 -12.23 -0.12 -3.67
N VAL A 171 -13.41 -0.13 -4.31
CA VAL A 171 -14.37 0.99 -4.25
C VAL A 171 -15.10 1.04 -2.90
N ASN A 172 -15.47 -0.11 -2.33
CA ASN A 172 -16.16 -0.16 -1.04
C ASN A 172 -15.17 0.06 0.11
N VAL A 173 -15.15 1.29 0.63
CA VAL A 173 -14.26 1.71 1.71
C VAL A 173 -14.53 0.95 3.02
N LEU A 174 -15.79 0.59 3.30
CA LEU A 174 -16.15 -0.15 4.51
C LEU A 174 -15.66 -1.60 4.45
N GLN A 175 -15.79 -2.25 3.31
CA GLN A 175 -15.22 -3.59 3.11
C GLN A 175 -13.68 -3.55 3.24
N SER A 176 -13.04 -2.52 2.68
CA SER A 176 -11.59 -2.31 2.84
C SER A 176 -11.20 -2.10 4.30
N LEU A 177 -11.98 -1.33 5.07
CA LEU A 177 -11.77 -1.13 6.50
C LEU A 177 -11.72 -2.46 7.24
N LEU A 178 -12.74 -3.31 7.05
CA LEU A 178 -12.82 -4.62 7.71
C LEU A 178 -11.66 -5.53 7.30
N TYR A 179 -11.36 -5.60 5.99
CA TYR A 179 -10.28 -6.43 5.45
C TYR A 179 -8.89 -6.02 5.98
N PHE A 180 -8.63 -4.72 6.13
CA PHE A 180 -7.32 -4.23 6.53
C PHE A 180 -7.15 -4.06 8.05
N THR A 181 -8.24 -4.10 8.82
CA THR A 181 -8.21 -3.98 10.29
C THR A 181 -7.19 -4.91 10.96
N PRO A 182 -7.05 -6.20 10.59
CA PRO A 182 -6.12 -7.10 11.28
C PRO A 182 -4.67 -6.66 11.19
N PHE A 183 -4.24 -6.10 10.04
CA PHE A 183 -2.88 -5.59 9.88
C PHE A 183 -2.64 -4.39 10.80
N TYR A 184 -3.63 -3.52 10.95
CA TYR A 184 -3.56 -2.36 11.84
C TYR A 184 -3.48 -2.79 13.31
N LEU A 185 -4.34 -3.74 13.71
CA LEU A 185 -4.33 -4.34 15.05
C LEU A 185 -2.99 -5.04 15.34
N LEU A 186 -2.46 -5.80 14.38
CA LEU A 186 -1.16 -6.46 14.49
C LEU A 186 -0.02 -5.46 14.75
N GLY A 187 -0.04 -4.31 14.06
CA GLY A 187 0.94 -3.24 14.28
C GLY A 187 0.90 -2.66 15.70
N MET A 188 -0.31 -2.38 16.21
CA MET A 188 -0.50 -1.93 17.58
C MET A 188 -0.04 -2.98 18.60
N LEU A 189 -0.48 -4.23 18.41
CA LEU A 189 -0.15 -5.34 19.28
C LEU A 189 1.36 -5.61 19.33
N TYR A 190 2.05 -5.57 18.18
CA TYR A 190 3.50 -5.66 18.13
C TYR A 190 4.16 -4.56 18.97
N SER A 191 3.67 -3.32 18.88
CA SER A 191 4.20 -2.23 19.69
C SER A 191 3.93 -2.40 21.19
N GLN A 192 2.81 -3.01 21.58
CA GLN A 192 2.44 -3.23 22.98
C GLN A 192 3.21 -4.41 23.60
N GLU A 193 3.35 -5.50 22.85
CA GLU A 193 3.80 -6.79 23.37
C GLU A 193 5.23 -7.14 22.95
N GLN A 194 6.10 -6.12 22.80
CA GLN A 194 7.47 -6.29 22.30
C GLN A 194 8.27 -7.36 23.05
N ALA A 195 8.09 -7.48 24.37
CA ALA A 195 8.79 -8.47 25.18
C ALA A 195 8.40 -9.91 24.79
N VAL A 196 7.10 -10.14 24.56
CA VAL A 196 6.57 -11.46 24.13
C VAL A 196 7.03 -11.77 22.72
N VAL A 197 6.94 -10.80 21.80
CA VAL A 197 7.39 -10.97 20.41
C VAL A 197 8.89 -11.29 20.36
N LYS A 198 9.71 -10.65 21.20
CA LYS A 198 11.14 -10.95 21.30
C LYS A 198 11.40 -12.36 21.84
N ARG A 199 10.63 -12.81 22.84
CA ARG A 199 10.74 -14.17 23.39
C ARG A 199 10.35 -15.24 22.37
N LEU A 200 9.31 -14.97 21.57
CA LEU A 200 8.77 -15.91 20.58
C LEU A 200 9.34 -15.72 19.18
N THR A 201 10.37 -14.88 19.00
CA THR A 201 10.83 -14.43 17.68
C THR A 201 11.18 -15.59 16.74
N VAL A 202 11.85 -16.64 17.25
CA VAL A 202 12.24 -17.80 16.44
C VAL A 202 11.00 -18.56 15.95
N ALA A 203 10.08 -18.87 16.85
CA ALA A 203 8.84 -19.57 16.50
C ALA A 203 7.98 -18.75 15.53
N LEU A 204 7.82 -17.44 15.77
CA LEU A 204 7.07 -16.55 14.89
C LEU A 204 7.69 -16.46 13.50
N ASN A 205 9.02 -16.41 13.39
CA ASN A 205 9.70 -16.39 12.09
C ASN A 205 9.55 -17.71 11.33
N ILE A 206 9.67 -18.86 12.01
CA ILE A 206 9.47 -20.18 11.39
C ILE A 206 8.03 -20.30 10.89
N LEU A 207 7.05 -19.96 11.72
CA LEU A 207 5.64 -19.99 11.35
C LEU A 207 5.33 -19.00 10.22
N ALA A 208 5.95 -17.82 10.21
CA ALA A 208 5.76 -16.84 9.15
C ALA A 208 6.37 -17.32 7.82
N TRP A 209 7.56 -17.93 7.82
CA TRP A 209 8.12 -18.53 6.61
C TRP A 209 7.26 -19.68 6.09
N LEU A 210 6.85 -20.60 6.98
CA LEU A 210 5.96 -21.70 6.61
C LEU A 210 4.65 -21.17 6.02
N GLY A 211 4.01 -20.22 6.71
CA GLY A 211 2.77 -19.60 6.25
C GLY A 211 2.94 -18.88 4.92
N LEU A 212 4.05 -18.16 4.71
CA LEU A 212 4.36 -17.51 3.44
C LEU A 212 4.49 -18.53 2.30
N PHE A 213 5.29 -19.58 2.48
CA PHE A 213 5.52 -20.58 1.43
C PHE A 213 4.25 -21.38 1.11
N VAL A 214 3.52 -21.83 2.15
CA VAL A 214 2.27 -22.57 1.97
C VAL A 214 1.24 -21.71 1.25
N SER A 215 0.97 -20.49 1.75
CA SER A 215 -0.02 -19.61 1.12
C SER A 215 0.34 -19.25 -0.31
N LEU A 216 1.62 -18.94 -0.59
CA LEU A 216 2.07 -18.61 -1.94
C LEU A 216 1.97 -19.80 -2.90
N TRP A 217 2.34 -20.99 -2.43
CA TRP A 217 2.25 -22.22 -3.21
C TRP A 217 0.80 -22.58 -3.52
N VAL A 218 -0.08 -22.56 -2.51
CA VAL A 218 -1.51 -22.88 -2.66
C VAL A 218 -2.17 -21.87 -3.59
N GLN A 219 -1.99 -20.57 -3.36
CA GLN A 219 -2.52 -19.51 -4.21
C GLN A 219 -2.13 -19.71 -5.68
N THR A 220 -0.85 -20.00 -5.94
CA THR A 220 -0.32 -20.00 -7.32
C THR A 220 -0.56 -21.32 -8.04
N ASN A 221 -0.32 -22.46 -7.38
CA ASN A 221 -0.26 -23.77 -8.04
C ASN A 221 -1.50 -24.63 -7.80
N ILE A 222 -2.28 -24.36 -6.75
CA ILE A 222 -3.50 -25.13 -6.45
C ILE A 222 -4.73 -24.33 -6.90
N GLU A 223 -4.84 -23.08 -6.47
CA GLU A 223 -5.98 -22.22 -6.83
C GLU A 223 -5.81 -21.57 -8.21
N GLY A 224 -4.59 -21.48 -8.72
CA GLY A 224 -4.29 -20.77 -9.97
C GLY A 224 -4.60 -19.27 -9.91
N HIS A 225 -4.68 -18.68 -8.71
CA HIS A 225 -5.08 -17.29 -8.52
C HIS A 225 -3.90 -16.34 -8.62
N VAL A 226 -4.06 -15.27 -9.40
CA VAL A 226 -3.01 -14.27 -9.65
C VAL A 226 -3.44 -12.90 -9.12
N GLY A 227 -2.57 -12.27 -8.33
CA GLY A 227 -2.80 -10.96 -7.75
C GLY A 227 -3.64 -11.00 -6.48
N ASN A 228 -4.40 -9.92 -6.25
CA ASN A 228 -5.19 -9.79 -5.03
C ASN A 228 -6.55 -10.48 -5.15
N TYR A 229 -7.03 -11.05 -4.06
CA TYR A 229 -8.39 -11.59 -3.99
C TYR A 229 -9.39 -10.44 -3.88
N HIS A 230 -10.37 -10.43 -4.79
CA HIS A 230 -11.42 -9.41 -4.87
C HIS A 230 -12.78 -10.07 -5.04
N LYS A 231 -13.77 -9.62 -4.27
CA LYS A 231 -15.18 -10.00 -4.42
C LYS A 231 -16.12 -9.01 -3.73
N ASP A 232 -17.41 -9.16 -3.97
CA ASP A 232 -18.44 -8.49 -3.18
C ASP A 232 -18.42 -8.96 -1.71
N ALA A 233 -18.78 -8.06 -0.79
CA ALA A 233 -18.62 -8.31 0.64
C ALA A 233 -19.34 -9.58 1.13
N LEU A 234 -20.56 -9.82 0.66
CA LEU A 234 -21.41 -10.92 1.15
C LEU A 234 -21.41 -12.16 0.24
N SER A 235 -20.64 -12.16 -0.86
CA SER A 235 -20.47 -13.36 -1.68
C SER A 235 -19.38 -14.27 -1.11
N TYR A 236 -19.53 -15.58 -1.28
CA TYR A 236 -18.45 -16.51 -0.95
C TYR A 236 -17.50 -16.64 -2.13
N GLY A 237 -16.19 -16.52 -1.89
CA GLY A 237 -15.16 -16.64 -2.93
C GLY A 237 -13.96 -17.49 -2.51
N GLY A 238 -14.13 -18.35 -1.50
CA GLY A 238 -13.05 -19.18 -0.96
C GLY A 238 -12.14 -18.44 0.02
N ILE A 239 -10.96 -19.00 0.24
CA ILE A 239 -9.96 -18.52 1.21
C ILE A 239 -9.02 -17.52 0.51
N ASP A 240 -8.90 -16.32 1.07
CA ASP A 240 -7.86 -15.37 0.64
C ASP A 240 -6.48 -15.82 1.13
N TRP A 241 -5.80 -16.62 0.32
CA TRP A 241 -4.43 -17.05 0.59
C TRP A 241 -3.44 -15.88 0.58
N GLN A 242 -3.72 -14.83 -0.19
CA GLN A 242 -2.87 -13.65 -0.22
C GLN A 242 -2.93 -12.89 1.12
N PHE A 243 -4.07 -12.86 1.81
CA PHE A 243 -4.16 -12.29 3.15
C PHE A 243 -3.15 -12.97 4.10
N VAL A 244 -3.17 -14.31 4.16
CA VAL A 244 -2.24 -15.10 4.98
C VAL A 244 -0.80 -14.79 4.61
N GLN A 245 -0.52 -14.77 3.30
CA GLN A 245 0.79 -14.44 2.75
C GLN A 245 1.29 -13.05 3.20
N LYS A 246 0.47 -12.00 3.09
CA LYS A 246 0.86 -10.63 3.47
C LYS A 246 0.94 -10.45 4.99
N PHE A 247 0.15 -11.20 5.76
CA PHE A 247 0.25 -11.22 7.21
C PHE A 247 1.61 -11.76 7.65
N CYS A 248 2.03 -12.90 7.08
CA CYS A 248 3.37 -13.45 7.27
C CYS A 248 4.46 -12.48 6.81
N LEU A 249 4.27 -11.82 5.66
CA LEU A 249 5.21 -10.84 5.12
C LEU A 249 5.42 -9.64 6.06
N CYS A 250 4.41 -9.20 6.81
CA CYS A 250 4.58 -8.14 7.81
C CYS A 250 5.62 -8.52 8.88
N ILE A 251 5.59 -9.78 9.35
CA ILE A 251 6.54 -10.30 10.34
C ILE A 251 7.94 -10.44 9.72
N LEU A 252 8.03 -11.04 8.54
CA LEU A 252 9.30 -11.33 7.87
C LEU A 252 10.03 -10.07 7.41
N VAL A 253 9.33 -9.10 6.82
CA VAL A 253 9.92 -7.82 6.40
C VAL A 253 10.40 -7.05 7.61
N LEU A 254 9.60 -6.99 8.69
CA LEU A 254 10.05 -6.36 9.93
C LEU A 254 11.31 -7.03 10.48
N LYS A 255 11.38 -8.36 10.45
CA LYS A 255 12.58 -9.09 10.88
C LYS A 255 13.80 -8.76 10.00
N GLY A 256 13.61 -8.69 8.69
CA GLY A 256 14.64 -8.23 7.76
C GLY A 256 15.12 -6.82 8.08
N CYS A 257 14.19 -5.91 8.38
CA CYS A 257 14.52 -4.53 8.77
C CYS A 257 15.29 -4.45 10.09
N GLU A 258 14.97 -5.29 11.08
CA GLU A 258 15.75 -5.41 12.32
C GLU A 258 17.19 -5.85 12.05
N ILE A 259 17.41 -6.74 11.07
CA ILE A 259 18.74 -7.20 10.67
C ILE A 259 19.48 -6.08 9.95
N LEU A 260 18.84 -5.42 8.98
CA LEU A 260 19.41 -4.28 8.27
C LEU A 260 19.83 -3.17 9.24
N ALA A 261 18.99 -2.82 10.21
CA ALA A 261 19.29 -1.81 11.24
C ALA A 261 20.44 -2.20 12.19
N ARG A 262 20.91 -3.45 12.15
CA ARG A 262 22.14 -3.89 12.84
C ARG A 262 23.35 -3.89 11.93
N CYS A 263 23.16 -4.10 10.63
CA CYS A 263 24.24 -4.11 9.65
C CYS A 263 24.79 -2.70 9.37
N GLY A 264 23.95 -1.66 9.46
CA GLY A 264 24.40 -0.28 9.29
C GLY A 264 23.28 0.70 8.94
N GLU A 265 23.70 1.92 8.61
CA GLU A 265 22.83 2.97 8.09
C GLU A 265 22.68 2.82 6.57
N PHE A 266 21.46 2.97 6.07
CA PHE A 266 21.15 2.90 4.64
C PHE A 266 20.48 4.20 4.17
N PRO A 267 21.25 5.28 3.91
CA PRO A 267 20.70 6.61 3.64
C PRO A 267 19.72 6.67 2.47
N TRP A 268 19.95 5.87 1.42
CA TRP A 268 19.02 5.77 0.29
C TRP A 268 17.65 5.24 0.73
N LEU A 269 17.63 4.20 1.56
CA LEU A 269 16.38 3.60 2.04
C LEU A 269 15.65 4.52 3.01
N GLU A 270 16.38 5.26 3.85
CA GLU A 270 15.83 6.30 4.72
C GLU A 270 15.20 7.43 3.89
N ARG A 271 15.89 7.89 2.84
CA ARG A 271 15.36 8.89 1.91
C ARG A 271 14.08 8.40 1.23
N VAL A 272 14.06 7.17 0.70
CA VAL A 272 12.86 6.56 0.11
C VAL A 272 11.73 6.47 1.13
N ALA A 273 12.03 6.12 2.37
CA ALA A 273 11.06 6.07 3.45
C ALA A 273 10.47 7.45 3.77
N ASP A 274 11.29 8.50 3.81
CA ASP A 274 10.83 9.86 4.07
C ASP A 274 9.96 10.40 2.92
N MET A 275 10.31 10.04 1.68
CA MET A 275 9.55 10.37 0.48
C MET A 275 8.36 9.44 0.23
N SER A 276 8.08 8.47 1.12
CA SER A 276 7.15 7.37 0.81
C SER A 276 5.74 7.84 0.45
N PHE A 277 5.23 8.89 1.09
CA PHE A 277 3.93 9.47 0.75
C PHE A 277 3.95 10.18 -0.61
N ALA A 278 4.99 10.95 -0.91
CA ALA A 278 5.14 11.58 -2.21
C ALA A 278 5.26 10.55 -3.34
N ILE A 279 6.07 9.50 -3.15
CA ILE A 279 6.17 8.39 -4.10
C ILE A 279 4.81 7.70 -4.25
N PHE A 280 4.10 7.44 -3.15
CA PHE A 280 2.76 6.86 -3.19
C PHE A 280 1.79 7.71 -4.01
N PHE A 281 1.81 9.04 -3.87
CA PHE A 281 0.91 9.91 -4.61
C PHE A 281 1.30 10.06 -6.09
N LEU A 282 2.59 10.17 -6.39
CA LEU A 282 3.08 10.58 -7.71
C LEU A 282 3.31 9.41 -8.67
N HIS A 283 3.61 8.19 -8.19
CA HIS A 283 3.91 7.06 -9.09
C HIS A 283 2.81 6.72 -10.13
N PRO A 284 1.50 6.88 -9.86
CA PRO A 284 0.49 6.58 -10.87
C PRO A 284 0.52 7.58 -12.04
N ILE A 285 0.98 8.82 -11.80
CA ILE A 285 1.15 9.83 -12.86
C ILE A 285 2.18 9.33 -13.87
N PHE A 286 3.31 8.80 -13.40
CA PHE A 286 4.33 8.23 -14.28
C PHE A 286 3.83 6.98 -15.02
N SER A 287 2.95 6.20 -14.41
CA SER A 287 2.30 5.06 -15.07
C SER A 287 1.40 5.52 -16.22
N MET A 288 0.61 6.58 -16.01
CA MET A 288 -0.19 7.20 -17.07
C MET A 288 0.68 7.76 -18.19
N LEU A 289 1.70 8.56 -17.85
CA LEU A 289 2.61 9.14 -18.84
C LEU A 289 3.31 8.07 -19.68
N PHE A 290 3.72 6.96 -19.06
CA PHE A 290 4.29 5.82 -19.77
C PHE A 290 3.28 5.19 -20.73
N ALA A 291 2.04 4.95 -20.27
CA ALA A 291 0.98 4.40 -21.11
C ALA A 291 0.66 5.30 -22.31
N ASP A 292 0.57 6.62 -22.10
CA ASP A 292 0.29 7.58 -23.16
C ASP A 292 1.46 7.72 -24.14
N ALA A 293 2.70 7.70 -23.65
CA ALA A 293 3.88 7.68 -24.51
C ALA A 293 3.90 6.44 -25.42
N CYS A 294 3.57 5.26 -24.88
CA CYS A 294 3.46 4.04 -25.67
C CYS A 294 2.37 4.14 -26.76
N LYS A 295 1.20 4.72 -26.44
CA LYS A 295 0.12 4.95 -27.42
C LYS A 295 0.56 5.92 -28.52
N LEU A 296 1.15 7.06 -28.15
CA LEU A 296 1.59 8.12 -29.06
C LEU A 296 2.69 7.67 -30.01
N LEU A 297 3.65 6.90 -29.51
CA LEU A 297 4.76 6.37 -30.31
C LEU A 297 4.37 5.12 -31.10
N HIS A 298 3.10 4.69 -31.02
CA HIS A 298 2.63 3.40 -31.52
C HIS A 298 3.54 2.23 -31.09
N PHE A 299 4.16 2.38 -29.92
CA PHE A 299 5.13 1.44 -29.40
C PHE A 299 4.38 0.27 -28.76
N LYS A 300 4.53 -0.91 -29.37
CA LYS A 300 4.03 -2.16 -28.81
C LYS A 300 5.17 -2.85 -28.09
N LEU A 301 5.00 -3.06 -26.79
CA LEU A 301 5.91 -3.88 -26.00
C LEU A 301 5.90 -5.32 -26.55
N ALA A 302 7.07 -5.91 -26.73
CA ALA A 302 7.21 -7.25 -27.31
C ALA A 302 6.51 -8.32 -26.45
N PRO A 303 5.92 -9.36 -27.07
CA PRO A 303 5.34 -10.48 -26.32
C PRO A 303 6.36 -11.09 -25.36
N GLY A 304 5.90 -11.43 -24.15
CA GLY A 304 6.76 -11.65 -23.00
C GLY A 304 7.25 -13.08 -22.86
N SER A 305 8.57 -13.31 -22.97
CA SER A 305 9.19 -14.39 -22.20
C SER A 305 9.28 -13.96 -20.73
N ALA A 306 9.61 -14.89 -19.83
CA ALA A 306 9.87 -14.53 -18.43
C ALA A 306 10.94 -13.46 -18.30
N LEU A 307 12.01 -13.54 -19.09
CA LEU A 307 13.09 -12.57 -19.06
C LEU A 307 12.65 -11.18 -19.51
N THR A 308 11.94 -11.08 -20.65
CA THR A 308 11.49 -9.77 -21.15
C THR A 308 10.43 -9.15 -20.24
N SER A 309 9.55 -9.96 -19.67
CA SER A 309 8.53 -9.50 -18.72
C SER A 309 9.16 -8.95 -17.44
N ILE A 310 10.16 -9.64 -16.88
CA ILE A 310 10.91 -9.16 -15.71
C ILE A 310 11.69 -7.88 -16.06
N ALA A 311 12.43 -7.87 -17.17
CA ALA A 311 13.25 -6.73 -17.56
C ALA A 311 12.40 -5.46 -17.76
N LEU A 312 11.26 -5.58 -18.45
CA LEU A 312 10.32 -4.48 -18.65
C LEU A 312 9.66 -4.05 -17.34
N SER A 313 9.30 -4.99 -16.47
CA SER A 313 8.74 -4.65 -15.15
C SER A 313 9.74 -3.88 -14.27
N VAL A 314 11.03 -4.25 -14.33
CA VAL A 314 12.11 -3.52 -13.66
C VAL A 314 12.27 -2.13 -14.29
N GLY A 315 12.23 -2.02 -15.61
CA GLY A 315 12.29 -0.72 -16.30
C GLY A 315 11.16 0.22 -15.89
N ILE A 316 9.92 -0.28 -15.87
CA ILE A 316 8.75 0.46 -15.40
C ILE A 316 8.92 0.83 -13.93
N PHE A 317 9.34 -0.11 -13.07
CA PHE A 317 9.57 0.17 -11.66
C PHE A 317 10.57 1.31 -11.43
N LEU A 318 11.69 1.29 -12.14
CA LEU A 318 12.70 2.35 -12.06
C LEU A 318 12.14 3.68 -12.55
N LEU A 319 11.39 3.70 -13.66
CA LEU A 319 10.72 4.90 -14.16
C LEU A 319 9.75 5.47 -13.13
N LEU A 320 8.86 4.65 -12.58
CA LEU A 320 7.85 5.07 -11.61
C LEU A 320 8.50 5.59 -10.32
N LEU A 321 9.50 4.87 -9.79
CA LEU A 321 10.17 5.22 -8.54
C LEU A 321 11.00 6.51 -8.70
N TYR A 322 11.94 6.52 -9.65
CA TYR A 322 12.86 7.64 -9.81
C TYR A 322 12.20 8.86 -10.43
N GLY A 323 11.20 8.67 -11.31
CA GLY A 323 10.34 9.76 -11.76
C GLY A 323 9.62 10.43 -10.59
N SER A 324 9.03 9.64 -9.69
CA SER A 324 8.35 10.17 -8.50
C SER A 324 9.32 10.90 -7.56
N ILE A 325 10.51 10.35 -7.32
CA ILE A 325 11.55 10.99 -6.50
C ILE A 325 11.97 12.32 -7.12
N TRP A 326 12.26 12.33 -8.42
CA TRP A 326 12.66 13.54 -9.14
C TRP A 326 11.59 14.63 -9.07
N LEU A 327 10.33 14.28 -9.36
CA LEU A 327 9.23 15.24 -9.32
C LEU A 327 9.00 15.76 -7.89
N ALA A 328 9.06 14.90 -6.89
CA ALA A 328 8.98 15.29 -5.50
C ALA A 328 10.09 16.27 -5.12
N ASP A 329 11.34 16.02 -5.53
CA ASP A 329 12.48 16.94 -5.32
C ASP A 329 12.25 18.30 -5.97
N VAL A 330 11.74 18.33 -7.21
CA VAL A 330 11.43 19.58 -7.93
C VAL A 330 10.36 20.39 -7.19
N ILE A 331 9.26 19.73 -6.79
CA ILE A 331 8.18 20.37 -6.03
C ILE A 331 8.69 20.86 -4.67
N LYS A 332 9.52 20.08 -3.98
CA LYS A 332 10.11 20.44 -2.69
C LYS A 332 11.01 21.68 -2.81
N LYS A 333 11.84 21.75 -3.85
CA LYS A 333 12.67 22.93 -4.13
C LYS A 333 11.85 24.18 -4.40
N GLY A 334 10.72 24.06 -5.11
CA GLY A 334 9.86 25.20 -5.43
C GLY A 334 9.00 25.68 -4.25
N LEU A 335 8.47 24.77 -3.42
CA LEU A 335 7.50 25.09 -2.36
C LEU A 335 8.06 25.06 -0.94
N GLY A 336 9.30 24.59 -0.75
CA GLY A 336 9.91 24.43 0.56
C GLY A 336 9.06 23.55 1.48
N ASP A 337 8.82 23.99 2.72
CA ASP A 337 8.01 23.22 3.68
C ASP A 337 6.52 23.13 3.33
N ARG A 338 6.03 23.99 2.43
CA ARG A 338 4.63 23.93 1.98
C ARG A 338 4.35 22.70 1.14
N SER A 339 5.36 22.12 0.48
CA SER A 339 5.24 20.91 -0.35
C SER A 339 4.56 19.75 0.38
N ARG A 340 4.71 19.67 1.71
CA ARG A 340 4.09 18.64 2.53
C ARG A 340 2.56 18.62 2.43
N GLN A 341 1.92 19.78 2.20
CA GLN A 341 0.47 19.88 2.01
C GLN A 341 0.03 19.52 0.58
N TRP A 342 0.95 19.51 -0.38
CA TRP A 342 0.67 19.27 -1.80
C TRP A 342 0.97 17.83 -2.21
N ILE A 343 2.07 17.26 -1.70
CA ILE A 343 2.54 15.92 -2.09
C ILE A 343 2.89 15.03 -0.89
N GLY A 344 2.67 15.48 0.35
CA GLY A 344 2.95 14.67 1.55
C GLY A 344 4.42 14.57 1.94
N TRP A 345 5.30 15.39 1.36
CA TRP A 345 6.74 15.49 1.69
C TRP A 345 7.24 16.93 1.61
#